data_AF-A0AAD7EIA0-F1
#
_entry.id   AF-A0AAD7EIA0-F1
#
_cell.length_a   1.000
_cell.length_b   1.000
_cell.length_c   1.000
_cell.angle_alpha   90.00
_cell.angle_beta   90.00
_cell.angle_gamma   90.00
#
_symmetry.space_group_name_H-M   'P 1'
#
loop_
_entity.id
_entity.type
_entity.pdbx_description
1 polymer ?
#
loop_
_entity_poly.entity_id
_entity_poly.type
_entity_poly.pdbx_seq_one_letter_code
_entity_poly.pdbx_strand_id
1 'polypeptide(L)'
;FKCVHITYQSLEDWRGLRDIIRCNPLFHGHTRFNSLLFNSDSPGMVFARIYVLLHCTLESKHQFDIALVHGYRRSNGKPRTEWAGCQVHEEVSSYSLMLIDCVIRGALLTPVTNGGKENLHFLVDTVDPDMFLRANQS
;
A
#
# COMPACT_ATOMS: atom_id res chain seq x y z
N PHE A 1 5.48 -19.29 0.06
CA PHE A 1 4.94 -17.99 0.49
C PHE A 1 5.85 -16.91 -0.07
N LYS A 2 5.35 -15.97 -0.88
CA LYS A 2 6.16 -14.88 -1.42
C LYS A 2 5.95 -13.63 -0.57
N CYS A 3 7.02 -13.07 -0.04
CA CYS A 3 7.02 -11.81 0.69
C CYS A 3 8.32 -11.06 0.45
N VAL A 4 8.27 -9.75 0.67
CA VAL A 4 9.45 -8.89 0.70
C VAL A 4 9.49 -8.14 2.01
N HIS A 5 10.70 -7.86 2.46
CA HIS A 5 10.96 -7.11 3.67
C HIS A 5 11.36 -5.69 3.31
N ILE A 6 10.60 -4.71 3.76
CA ILE A 6 10.87 -3.29 3.51
C ILE A 6 11.37 -2.68 4.81
N THR A 7 12.47 -1.93 4.74
CA THR A 7 13.02 -1.20 5.88
C THR A 7 12.83 0.28 5.62
N TYR A 8 12.34 1.02 6.61
CA TYR A 8 12.04 2.44 6.47
C TYR A 8 12.33 3.19 7.77
N GLN A 9 12.53 4.50 7.67
CA GLN A 9 12.62 5.36 8.85
C GLN A 9 11.22 5.88 9.21
N SER A 10 10.81 5.63 10.46
CA SER A 10 9.58 6.18 11.03
C SER A 10 9.64 7.70 11.11
N LEU A 11 8.55 8.38 10.77
CA LEU A 11 8.42 9.83 10.98
C LEU A 11 8.02 10.19 12.42
N GLU A 12 7.54 9.21 13.20
CA GLU A 12 7.16 9.41 14.60
C GLU A 12 8.38 9.58 15.49
N ASP A 13 9.34 8.66 15.38
CA ASP A 13 10.46 8.54 16.32
C ASP A 13 11.85 8.44 15.64
N TRP A 14 11.90 8.58 14.30
CA TRP A 14 13.12 8.53 13.49
C TRP A 14 13.86 7.19 13.52
N ARG A 15 13.26 6.14 14.06
CA ARG A 15 13.89 4.81 14.14
C ARG A 15 13.69 4.03 12.85
N GLY A 16 14.64 3.12 12.58
CA GLY A 16 14.51 2.14 11.51
C GLY A 16 13.51 1.04 11.89
N LEU A 17 12.44 0.92 11.12
CA LEU A 17 11.40 -0.10 11.24
C LEU A 17 11.40 -1.02 10.02
N ARG A 18 10.71 -2.16 10.13
CA ARG A 18 10.66 -3.17 9.08
C ARG A 18 9.26 -3.74 8.90
N ASP A 19 8.74 -3.65 7.69
CA ASP A 19 7.48 -4.25 7.27
C ASP A 19 7.71 -5.54 6.47
N ILE A 20 6.76 -6.47 6.58
CA ILE A 20 6.72 -7.69 5.77
C ILE A 20 5.52 -7.61 4.82
N ILE A 21 5.80 -7.37 3.55
CA ILE A 21 4.80 -7.19 2.49
C ILE A 21 4.52 -8.53 1.84
N ARG A 22 3.23 -8.90 1.76
CA ARG A 22 2.76 -10.23 1.36
C ARG A 22 1.80 -10.13 0.19
N CYS A 23 1.92 -11.07 -0.74
CA CYS A 23 1.02 -11.21 -1.89
C CYS A 23 0.57 -12.69 -2.04
N ASN A 24 -0.06 -13.24 -1.01
CA ASN A 24 -0.40 -14.66 -0.97
C ASN A 24 -1.84 -14.89 -1.46
N PRO A 25 -2.06 -15.60 -2.58
CA PRO A 25 -3.41 -15.93 -3.04
C PRO A 25 -4.11 -16.94 -2.13
N LEU A 26 -3.38 -17.71 -1.31
CA LEU A 26 -3.95 -18.70 -0.40
C LEU A 26 -3.27 -18.65 0.98
N PHE A 27 -3.77 -17.78 1.84
CA PHE A 27 -3.36 -17.58 3.22
C PHE A 27 -4.48 -18.03 4.17
N HIS A 28 -4.33 -19.20 4.78
CA HIS A 28 -5.36 -19.82 5.64
C HIS A 28 -6.75 -19.90 4.98
N GLY A 29 -6.80 -20.28 3.70
CA GLY A 29 -8.06 -20.38 2.95
C GLY A 29 -8.58 -19.08 2.34
N HIS A 30 -7.90 -17.95 2.56
CA HIS A 30 -8.28 -16.63 2.04
C HIS A 30 -7.15 -15.96 1.28
N THR A 31 -7.47 -15.06 0.36
CA THR A 31 -6.47 -14.21 -0.29
C THR A 31 -5.92 -13.19 0.70
N ARG A 32 -4.62 -12.92 0.64
CA ARG A 32 -3.95 -11.87 1.44
C ARG A 32 -2.97 -11.10 0.57
N PHE A 33 -3.45 -9.98 0.06
CA PHE A 33 -2.68 -8.99 -0.67
C PHE A 33 -2.51 -7.75 0.20
N ASN A 34 -1.27 -7.40 0.53
CA ASN A 34 -1.01 -6.19 1.30
C ASN A 34 -1.10 -4.95 0.42
N SER A 35 -1.48 -3.84 1.05
CA SER A 35 -1.32 -2.52 0.46
C SER A 35 -0.03 -1.88 0.94
N LEU A 36 0.50 -0.96 0.15
CA LEU A 36 1.78 -0.32 0.36
C LEU A 36 1.70 1.17 0.00
N LEU A 37 2.56 1.96 0.61
CA LEU A 37 2.86 3.34 0.26
C LEU A 37 4.17 3.35 -0.52
N PHE A 38 4.22 4.08 -1.63
CA PHE A 38 5.40 4.15 -2.49
C PHE A 38 5.70 5.58 -2.93
N ASN A 39 6.96 5.84 -3.25
CA ASN A 39 7.41 7.08 -3.86
C ASN A 39 6.96 7.12 -5.33
N SER A 40 6.19 8.14 -5.67
CA SER A 40 5.77 8.46 -7.03
C SER A 40 6.27 9.84 -7.40
N ASP A 41 6.46 10.10 -8.69
CA ASP A 41 6.73 11.45 -9.20
C ASP A 41 5.52 12.40 -9.02
N SER A 42 4.34 11.85 -8.71
CA SER A 42 3.13 12.63 -8.43
C SER A 42 3.16 13.23 -7.02
N PRO A 43 2.66 14.46 -6.85
CA PRO A 43 2.58 15.07 -5.52
C PRO A 43 1.61 14.30 -4.60
N GLY A 44 2.02 14.13 -3.35
CA GLY A 44 1.24 13.49 -2.31
C GLY A 44 1.48 11.98 -2.19
N MET A 45 0.79 11.36 -1.24
CA MET A 45 0.87 9.92 -1.01
C MET A 45 0.17 9.13 -2.11
N VAL A 46 0.84 8.08 -2.60
CA VAL A 46 0.26 7.13 -3.53
C VAL A 46 0.34 5.73 -2.95
N PHE A 47 -0.79 5.02 -2.97
CA PHE A 47 -0.89 3.66 -2.46
C PHE A 47 -1.07 2.67 -3.60
N ALA A 48 -0.65 1.43 -3.38
CA ALA A 48 -0.95 0.31 -4.27
C ALA A 48 -1.20 -0.98 -3.48
N ARG A 49 -1.90 -1.94 -4.08
CA ARG A 49 -2.06 -3.30 -3.57
C ARG A 49 -1.20 -4.25 -4.38
N ILE A 50 -0.39 -5.07 -3.70
CA ILE A 50 0.50 -6.02 -4.36
C ILE A 50 -0.18 -7.37 -4.62
N TYR A 51 -0.11 -7.84 -5.87
CA TYR A 51 -0.67 -9.11 -6.29
C TYR A 51 0.40 -10.17 -6.56
N VAL A 52 1.54 -9.76 -7.14
CA VAL A 52 2.63 -10.67 -7.49
C VAL A 52 3.97 -10.03 -7.16
N LEU A 53 4.88 -10.84 -6.64
CA LEU A 53 6.31 -10.53 -6.52
C LEU A 53 7.11 -11.38 -7.52
N LEU A 54 7.94 -10.69 -8.30
CA LEU A 54 8.84 -11.27 -9.29
C LEU A 54 10.27 -10.84 -8.97
N HIS A 55 11.16 -11.82 -8.89
CA HIS A 55 12.59 -11.59 -8.81
C HIS A 55 13.16 -11.65 -10.22
N CYS A 56 13.77 -10.55 -10.68
CA CYS A 56 14.30 -10.41 -12.02
C CYS A 56 15.83 -10.45 -11.98
N THR A 57 16.43 -11.10 -12.97
CA THR A 57 17.88 -11.12 -13.19
C THR A 57 18.14 -10.77 -14.66
N LEU A 58 18.90 -9.71 -14.90
CA LEU A 58 19.33 -9.31 -16.23
C LEU A 58 20.51 -10.16 -16.71
N GLU A 59 20.79 -10.15 -18.02
CA GLU A 59 22.00 -10.78 -18.58
C GLU A 59 23.30 -10.23 -17.95
N SER A 60 23.28 -8.95 -17.55
CA SER A 60 24.36 -8.30 -16.80
C SER A 60 24.57 -8.85 -15.38
N LYS A 61 23.77 -9.83 -14.95
CA LYS A 61 23.67 -10.35 -13.58
C LYS A 61 23.13 -9.35 -12.55
N HIS A 62 22.70 -8.17 -12.98
CA HIS A 62 21.99 -7.24 -12.11
C HIS A 62 20.64 -7.84 -11.71
N GLN A 63 20.32 -7.78 -10.42
CA GLN A 63 19.10 -8.33 -9.84
C GLN A 63 18.25 -7.23 -9.24
N PHE A 64 16.94 -7.34 -9.42
CA PHE A 64 15.97 -6.41 -8.84
C PHE A 64 14.61 -7.12 -8.69
N ASP A 65 13.79 -6.61 -7.77
CA ASP A 65 12.45 -7.13 -7.54
C ASP A 65 11.41 -6.17 -8.13
N ILE A 66 10.42 -6.74 -8.83
CA ILE A 66 9.24 -6.02 -9.31
C ILE A 66 7.96 -6.60 -8.71
N ALA A 67 7.00 -5.72 -8.48
CA ALA A 67 5.65 -6.05 -8.08
C ALA A 67 4.67 -5.81 -9.22
N LEU A 68 3.72 -6.73 -9.39
CA LEU A 68 2.47 -6.44 -10.10
C LEU A 68 1.46 -5.89 -9.10
N VAL A 69 0.95 -4.70 -9.35
CA VAL A 69 0.09 -3.97 -8.39
C VAL A 69 -1.18 -3.42 -9.02
N HIS A 70 -2.19 -3.18 -8.19
CA HIS A 70 -3.28 -2.25 -8.48
C HIS A 70 -3.03 -0.93 -7.74
N GLY A 71 -3.16 0.19 -8.44
CA GLY A 71 -3.06 1.51 -7.82
C GLY A 71 -4.32 1.89 -7.05
N TYR A 72 -4.16 2.76 -6.06
CA TYR A 72 -5.28 3.45 -5.43
C TYR A 72 -5.36 4.89 -5.94
N ARG A 73 -6.59 5.37 -6.13
CA ARG A 73 -6.89 6.78 -6.38
C ARG A 73 -7.66 7.36 -5.21
N ARG A 74 -7.26 8.54 -4.73
CA ARG A 74 -8.01 9.24 -3.69
C ARG A 74 -9.44 9.51 -4.18
N SER A 75 -10.42 9.08 -3.40
CA SER A 75 -11.83 9.31 -3.67
C SER A 75 -12.27 10.64 -3.07
N ASN A 76 -13.07 11.40 -3.81
CA ASN A 76 -13.75 12.59 -3.30
C ASN A 76 -15.02 12.25 -2.50
N GLY A 77 -15.38 10.96 -2.43
CA GLY A 77 -16.54 10.51 -1.68
C GLY A 77 -16.37 10.82 -0.20
N LYS A 78 -17.33 11.55 0.38
CA LYS A 78 -17.39 11.73 1.84
C LYS A 78 -17.87 10.44 2.46
N PRO A 79 -17.05 9.75 3.26
CA PRO A 79 -17.53 8.58 3.95
C PRO A 79 -18.56 8.96 5.01
N ARG A 80 -19.60 8.14 5.16
CA ARG A 80 -20.62 8.31 6.21
C ARG A 80 -20.05 7.79 7.54
N THR A 81 -19.09 8.53 8.08
CA THR A 81 -18.39 8.22 9.33
C THR A 81 -18.20 9.50 10.13
N GLU A 82 -18.16 9.39 11.45
CA GLU A 82 -17.83 10.49 12.38
C GLU A 82 -16.32 10.80 12.38
N TRP A 83 -15.51 9.93 11.76
CA TRP A 83 -14.07 10.08 11.71
C TRP A 83 -13.65 11.25 10.80
N ALA A 84 -13.34 12.39 11.42
CA ALA A 84 -12.76 13.55 10.76
C ALA A 84 -11.40 13.22 10.14
N GLY A 85 -11.17 13.64 8.89
CA GLY A 85 -9.93 13.37 8.17
C GLY A 85 -9.83 11.99 7.51
N CYS A 86 -10.86 11.13 7.66
CA CYS A 86 -10.90 9.81 7.06
C CYS A 86 -10.70 9.87 5.53
N GLN A 87 -9.59 9.30 5.05
CA GLN A 87 -9.29 9.24 3.63
C GLN A 87 -9.90 7.99 3.00
N VAL A 88 -10.64 8.17 1.91
CA VAL A 88 -11.20 7.09 1.11
C VAL A 88 -10.40 6.97 -0.18
N HIS A 89 -10.05 5.74 -0.53
CA HIS A 89 -9.28 5.41 -1.72
C HIS A 89 -10.04 4.37 -2.54
N GLU A 90 -10.08 4.59 -3.85
CA GLU A 90 -10.65 3.67 -4.82
C GLU A 90 -9.53 2.83 -5.43
N GLU A 91 -9.65 1.50 -5.35
CA GLU A 91 -8.73 0.60 -6.02
C GLU A 91 -9.05 0.56 -7.52
N VAL A 92 -8.04 0.89 -8.34
CA VAL A 92 -8.15 0.88 -9.79
C VAL A 92 -7.72 -0.49 -10.30
N SER A 93 -8.61 -1.18 -11.02
CA SER A 93 -8.40 -2.54 -11.53
C SER A 93 -7.41 -2.65 -12.71
N SER A 94 -6.56 -1.64 -12.90
CA SER A 94 -5.48 -1.65 -13.90
C SER A 94 -4.21 -2.17 -13.26
N TYR A 95 -3.62 -3.20 -13.84
CA TYR A 95 -2.31 -3.68 -13.41
C TYR A 95 -1.20 -2.74 -13.83
N SER A 96 -0.22 -2.54 -12.95
CA SER A 96 1.02 -1.83 -13.24
C SER A 96 2.20 -2.57 -12.62
N LEU A 97 3.37 -2.38 -13.21
CA LEU A 97 4.63 -2.87 -12.64
C LEU A 97 5.26 -1.77 -11.80
N MET A 98 5.83 -2.16 -10.66
CA MET A 98 6.48 -1.27 -9.72
C MET A 98 7.78 -1.90 -9.24
N LEU A 99 8.87 -1.14 -9.24
CA LEU A 99 10.10 -1.55 -8.56
C LEU A 99 9.85 -1.58 -7.06
N ILE A 100 10.26 -2.65 -6.40
CA ILE A 100 10.14 -2.75 -4.94
C ILE A 100 10.94 -1.64 -4.24
N ASP A 101 12.02 -1.17 -4.84
CA ASP A 101 12.84 -0.08 -4.31
C ASP A 101 12.09 1.26 -4.22
N CYS A 102 10.98 1.42 -4.92
CA CYS A 102 10.11 2.59 -4.78
C CYS A 102 9.17 2.51 -3.56
N VAL A 103 9.03 1.33 -2.94
CA VAL A 103 8.13 1.12 -1.80
C VAL A 103 8.74 1.76 -0.55
N ILE A 104 7.97 2.65 0.08
CA ILE A 104 8.35 3.27 1.35
C ILE A 104 8.07 2.30 2.48
N ARG A 105 6.82 1.82 2.59
CA ARG A 105 6.37 0.93 3.67
C ARG A 105 5.01 0.28 3.36
N GLY A 106 4.56 -0.62 4.23
CA GLY A 106 3.21 -1.17 4.19
C GLY A 106 2.16 -0.14 4.57
N ALA A 107 0.93 -0.33 4.09
CA ALA A 107 -0.22 0.49 4.44
C ALA A 107 -1.45 -0.38 4.70
N LEU A 108 -2.26 0.00 5.68
CA LEU A 108 -3.52 -0.68 5.99
C LEU A 108 -4.68 0.03 5.31
N LEU A 109 -5.23 -0.59 4.26
CA LEU A 109 -6.44 -0.15 3.59
C LEU A 109 -7.54 -1.21 3.74
N THR A 110 -8.67 -0.83 4.34
CA THR A 110 -9.78 -1.75 4.64
C THR A 110 -11.00 -1.46 3.76
N PRO A 111 -11.71 -2.47 3.22
CA PRO A 111 -12.88 -2.25 2.38
C PRO A 111 -13.99 -1.45 3.07
N VAL A 112 -14.69 -0.61 2.31
CA VAL A 112 -15.90 0.11 2.76
C VAL A 112 -17.11 -0.81 2.62
N THR A 113 -17.64 -1.33 3.73
CA THR A 113 -18.72 -2.34 3.71
C THR A 113 -20.11 -1.78 3.40
N ASN A 114 -20.35 -0.48 3.62
CA ASN A 114 -21.71 0.12 3.58
C ASN A 114 -21.95 1.05 2.37
N GLY A 115 -21.08 1.03 1.35
CA GLY A 115 -21.04 2.05 0.30
C GLY A 115 -21.55 1.64 -1.09
N GLY A 116 -21.98 0.38 -1.29
CA GLY A 116 -22.44 -0.14 -2.58
C GLY A 116 -21.35 -0.28 -3.67
N LYS A 117 -20.14 0.24 -3.45
CA LYS A 117 -18.97 0.08 -4.33
C LYS A 117 -17.91 -0.79 -3.65
N GLU A 118 -17.64 -1.95 -4.23
CA GLU A 118 -16.73 -2.96 -3.66
C GLU A 118 -15.24 -2.56 -3.72
N ASN A 119 -14.88 -1.55 -4.51
CA ASN A 119 -13.50 -1.11 -4.70
C ASN A 119 -13.07 0.07 -3.81
N LEU A 120 -13.96 0.56 -2.94
CA LEU A 120 -13.63 1.63 -1.99
C LEU A 120 -12.99 1.08 -0.72
N HIS A 121 -11.96 1.78 -0.25
CA HIS A 121 -11.20 1.41 0.93
C HIS A 121 -10.92 2.62 1.82
N PHE A 122 -10.99 2.43 3.14
CA PHE A 122 -10.52 3.39 4.13
C PHE A 122 -9.01 3.22 4.36
N LEU A 123 -8.26 4.32 4.35
CA LEU A 123 -6.93 4.34 4.93
C LEU A 123 -7.06 4.27 6.46
N VAL A 124 -6.39 3.31 7.10
CA VAL A 124 -6.37 3.17 8.56
C VAL A 124 -5.07 3.75 9.10
N ASP A 125 -5.11 4.98 9.59
CA ASP A 125 -3.95 5.68 10.18
C ASP A 125 -4.04 5.83 11.71
N THR A 126 -5.19 5.56 12.33
CA THR A 126 -5.45 5.80 13.75
C THR A 126 -4.68 4.89 14.71
N VAL A 127 -4.20 3.75 14.21
CA VAL A 127 -3.41 2.77 14.99
C VAL A 127 -1.94 2.77 14.58
N ASP A 128 -1.54 3.68 13.70
CA ASP A 128 -0.20 3.76 13.11
C ASP A 128 0.24 5.23 13.06
N PRO A 129 0.88 5.73 14.14
CA PRO A 129 1.26 7.14 14.24
C PRO A 129 2.16 7.62 13.10
N ASP A 130 3.06 6.75 12.61
CA ASP A 130 3.88 7.07 11.43
C ASP A 130 3.01 7.24 10.18
N MET A 131 2.04 6.36 9.94
CA MET A 131 1.10 6.52 8.82
C MET A 131 0.24 7.77 8.98
N PHE A 132 -0.20 8.11 10.20
CA PHE A 132 -0.92 9.34 10.49
C PHE A 132 -0.09 10.58 10.11
N LEU A 133 1.19 10.61 10.48
CA LEU A 133 2.09 11.70 10.10
C LEU A 133 2.26 11.78 8.58
N ARG A 134 2.51 10.66 7.90
CA ARG A 134 2.61 10.61 6.43
C ARG A 134 1.34 11.09 5.74
N ALA A 135 0.19 10.72 6.29
CA ALA A 135 -1.11 11.05 5.73
C ALA A 135 -1.54 12.51 5.88
N ASN A 136 -0.94 13.21 6.84
CA ASN A 136 -1.28 14.58 7.21
C ASN A 136 -0.12 15.56 6.99
N GLN A 137 0.96 15.15 6.33
CA GLN A 137 1.98 16.07 5.82
C GLN A 137 1.39 16.82 4.60
N SER A 138 0.93 18.04 4.87
CA SER A 138 0.44 19.03 3.89
C SER A 138 1.57 19.70 3.14
#